data_AF-A0A7W0JNE9-F1
#
_entry.id   AF-A0A7W0JNE9-F1
#
_cell.length_a   1.000
_cell.length_b   1.000
_cell.length_c   1.000
_cell.angle_alpha   90.00
_cell.angle_beta   90.00
_cell.angle_gamma   90.00
#
_symmetry.space_group_name_H-M   'P 1'
#
loop_
_entity.id
_entity.type
_entity.pdbx_description
1 polymer ?
#
loop_
_entity_poly.entity_id
_entity_poly.type
_entity_poly.pdbx_seq_one_letter_code
_entity_poly.pdbx_strand_id
1 'polypeptide(L)'
;VLDSPDNLLVTPRGGIVLCEDDASSSDGDTHPLAPGISDVNRLIGLTMGGEAFEFAVNRFNDSEFAGACFSPDGSTMFVNIFGDGTPGSGMTCAITGPWENGAL
;
A
#
# COMPACT_ATOMS: atom_id res chain seq x y z
N VAL A 1 14.59 1.93 1.59
CA VAL A 1 14.25 3.00 2.57
C VAL A 1 12.76 3.20 2.43
N LEU A 2 12.02 3.26 3.53
CA LEU A 2 10.59 3.57 3.52
C LEU A 2 10.40 5.03 3.14
N ASP A 3 9.30 5.35 2.47
CA ASP A 3 8.92 6.73 2.17
C ASP A 3 7.59 7.08 2.85
N SER A 4 7.62 8.05 3.76
CA SER A 4 6.43 8.58 4.44
C SER A 4 5.34 7.54 4.82
N PRO A 5 5.67 6.49 5.59
CA PRO A 5 4.65 5.51 6.02
C PRO A 5 3.67 6.16 6.99
N ASP A 6 2.37 6.09 6.68
CA ASP A 6 1.29 6.65 7.51
C ASP A 6 0.42 5.53 8.12
N ASN A 7 -0.47 4.93 7.33
CA ASN A 7 -1.42 3.95 7.85
C ASN A 7 -0.77 2.56 8.00
N LEU A 8 -1.21 1.79 8.99
CA LEU A 8 -0.75 0.43 9.23
C LEU A 8 -1.88 -0.57 9.45
N LEU A 9 -1.63 -1.81 9.07
CA LEU A 9 -2.49 -2.97 9.30
C LEU A 9 -1.66 -4.10 9.88
N VAL A 10 -2.10 -4.68 11.01
CA VAL A 10 -1.61 -5.99 11.45
C VAL A 10 -2.32 -7.07 10.64
N THR A 11 -1.54 -7.88 9.94
CA THR A 11 -2.02 -8.95 9.07
C THR A 11 -2.58 -10.12 9.91
N PRO A 12 -3.44 -10.99 9.35
CA PRO A 12 -3.89 -12.22 10.02
C PRO A 12 -2.73 -13.15 10.45
N ARG A 13 -1.55 -12.95 9.86
CA ARG A 13 -0.33 -13.73 10.07
C ARG A 13 0.64 -13.10 11.08
N GLY A 14 0.32 -11.92 11.60
CA GLY A 14 1.13 -11.20 12.58
C GLY A 14 2.24 -10.32 12.00
N GLY A 15 2.42 -10.28 10.67
CA GLY A 15 3.18 -9.24 9.99
C GLY A 15 2.42 -7.91 9.93
N ILE A 16 3.04 -6.88 9.36
CA ILE A 16 2.44 -5.54 9.20
C ILE A 16 2.41 -5.16 7.72
N VAL A 17 1.36 -4.49 7.27
CA VAL A 17 1.36 -3.71 6.03
C VAL A 17 1.39 -2.23 6.41
N LEU A 18 2.29 -1.48 5.79
CA LEU A 18 2.36 -0.03 5.83
C LEU A 18 1.83 0.54 4.52
N CYS A 19 1.12 1.64 4.62
CA CYS A 19 0.66 2.44 3.49
C CYS A 19 1.51 3.72 3.45
N GLU A 20 2.15 3.99 2.32
CA GLU A 20 2.90 5.24 2.13
C GLU A 20 1.95 6.38 1.71
N ASP A 21 2.28 7.58 2.19
CA ASP A 21 1.72 8.90 1.83
C ASP A 21 2.89 9.85 1.49
N ASP A 22 3.55 9.57 0.38
CA ASP A 22 4.43 10.54 -0.25
C ASP A 22 3.59 11.58 -1.00
N ALA A 23 3.30 12.67 -0.30
CA ALA A 23 2.61 13.84 -0.83
C ALA A 23 3.58 14.97 -1.23
N SER A 24 4.90 14.77 -1.16
CA SER A 24 5.88 15.85 -1.25
C SER A 24 6.64 15.85 -2.57
N SER A 25 6.34 16.81 -3.43
CA SER A 25 7.10 17.07 -4.68
C SER A 25 8.59 17.47 -4.50
N SER A 26 9.17 17.33 -3.30
CA SER A 26 10.52 17.82 -2.97
C SER A 26 11.64 16.94 -3.51
N ASP A 27 11.45 15.63 -3.54
CA ASP A 27 12.41 14.64 -4.01
C ASP A 27 11.99 14.01 -5.35
N GLY A 28 10.70 14.02 -5.69
CA GLY A 28 10.22 13.62 -7.02
C GLY A 28 10.52 12.16 -7.29
N ASP A 29 10.30 11.32 -6.29
CA ASP A 29 10.74 9.93 -6.34
C ASP A 29 10.01 9.18 -7.47
N THR A 30 10.62 8.11 -7.97
CA THR A 30 10.04 7.35 -9.08
C THR A 30 10.21 5.86 -8.83
N HIS A 31 9.30 5.07 -9.39
CA HIS A 31 9.38 3.62 -9.27
C HIS A 31 9.40 2.94 -10.65
N PRO A 32 10.29 1.95 -10.88
CA PRO A 32 10.35 1.22 -12.15
C PRO A 32 9.03 0.54 -12.55
N LEU A 33 8.19 0.20 -11.58
CA LEU A 33 6.87 -0.39 -11.82
C LEU A 33 5.76 0.65 -12.07
N ALA A 34 6.01 1.93 -11.82
CA ALA A 34 5.07 3.04 -12.02
C ALA A 34 5.65 4.11 -12.99
N PRO A 35 5.96 3.74 -14.25
CA PRO A 35 6.55 4.67 -15.19
C PRO A 35 5.59 5.84 -15.49
N GLY A 36 6.12 7.07 -15.37
CA GLY A 36 5.36 8.30 -15.61
C GLY A 36 4.62 8.85 -14.39
N ILE A 37 4.79 8.23 -13.22
CA ILE A 37 4.33 8.74 -11.93
C ILE A 37 5.57 9.15 -11.12
N SER A 38 5.52 10.35 -10.54
CA SER A 38 6.43 10.82 -9.50
C SER A 38 5.72 10.77 -8.15
N ASP A 39 6.47 10.74 -7.05
CA ASP A 39 5.93 10.70 -5.68
C ASP A 39 5.10 9.40 -5.50
N VAL A 40 5.76 8.27 -5.76
CA VAL A 40 5.13 6.96 -5.94
C VAL A 40 4.85 6.31 -4.59
N ASN A 41 3.56 6.15 -4.32
CA ASN A 41 3.08 5.49 -3.12
C ASN A 41 3.07 3.95 -3.22
N ARG A 42 3.54 3.27 -2.17
CA ARG A 42 3.62 1.80 -2.10
C ARG A 42 2.89 1.24 -0.88
N LEU A 43 2.59 -0.05 -0.97
CA LEU A 43 2.32 -0.90 0.19
C LEU A 43 3.60 -1.63 0.56
N ILE A 44 4.05 -1.45 1.79
CA ILE A 44 5.26 -2.09 2.30
C ILE A 44 4.87 -3.12 3.36
N GLY A 45 5.25 -4.38 3.13
CA GLY A 45 5.14 -5.42 4.14
C GLY A 45 6.32 -5.37 5.11
N LEU A 46 6.06 -5.65 6.39
CA LEU A 46 7.05 -5.95 7.40
C LEU A 46 6.84 -7.37 7.92
N THR A 47 7.89 -8.19 7.87
CA THR A 47 7.87 -9.50 8.53
C THR A 47 7.87 -9.35 10.05
N MET A 48 7.53 -10.42 10.78
CA MET A 48 7.68 -10.43 12.25
C MET A 48 9.13 -10.21 12.71
N GLY A 49 10.11 -10.46 11.84
CA GLY A 49 11.53 -10.16 12.09
C GLY A 49 11.89 -8.68 11.88
N GLY A 50 10.95 -7.84 11.43
CA GLY A 50 11.19 -6.43 11.12
C GLY A 50 11.78 -6.18 9.73
N GLU A 51 11.79 -7.18 8.85
CA GLU A 51 12.32 -7.03 7.48
C GLU A 51 11.25 -6.41 6.58
N ALA A 52 11.61 -5.32 5.91
CA ALA A 52 10.73 -4.64 4.97
C ALA A 52 10.82 -5.23 3.56
N PHE A 53 9.68 -5.36 2.89
CA PHE A 53 9.59 -5.74 1.48
C PHE A 53 8.46 -4.97 0.80
N GLU A 54 8.67 -4.61 -0.46
CA GLU A 54 7.61 -4.01 -1.27
C GLU A 54 6.57 -5.07 -1.63
N PHE A 55 5.31 -4.79 -1.30
CA PHE A 55 4.19 -5.66 -1.61
C PHE A 55 3.47 -5.21 -2.89
N ALA A 56 3.15 -3.91 -2.98
CA ALA A 56 2.46 -3.35 -4.13
C ALA A 56 2.86 -1.89 -4.37
N VAL A 57 2.62 -1.41 -5.59
CA VAL A 57 2.92 -0.05 -6.03
C VAL A 57 1.65 0.55 -6.61
N ASN A 58 1.31 1.78 -6.24
CA ASN A 58 0.24 2.51 -6.90
C ASN A 58 0.69 2.89 -8.32
N ARG A 59 0.00 2.35 -9.33
CA ARG A 59 0.25 2.63 -10.75
C ARG A 59 -0.85 3.47 -11.38
N PHE A 60 -1.83 3.88 -10.60
CA PHE A 60 -3.00 4.60 -11.07
C PHE A 60 -2.75 6.12 -11.07
N ASN A 61 -2.16 6.62 -9.98
CA ASN A 61 -1.82 8.02 -9.77
C ASN A 61 -0.74 8.15 -8.68
N ASP A 62 -0.41 9.39 -8.34
CA ASP A 62 0.47 9.83 -7.25
C ASP A 62 -0.23 9.91 -5.89
N SER A 63 -1.48 9.44 -5.77
CA SER A 63 -2.22 9.53 -4.51
C SER A 63 -1.83 8.43 -3.52
N GLU A 64 -1.88 8.77 -2.23
CA GLU A 64 -1.57 7.89 -1.11
C GLU A 64 -2.44 6.64 -1.01
N PHE A 65 -1.94 5.65 -0.27
CA PHE A 65 -2.76 4.56 0.22
C PHE A 65 -3.42 4.93 1.56
N ALA A 66 -4.74 5.16 1.55
CA ALA A 66 -5.52 5.53 2.74
C ALA A 66 -6.05 4.29 3.50
N GLY A 67 -5.13 3.40 3.85
CA GLY A 67 -5.37 2.29 4.76
C GLY A 67 -5.84 1.00 4.11
N ALA A 68 -5.66 -0.09 4.87
CA ALA A 68 -5.98 -1.44 4.45
C ALA A 68 -6.64 -2.26 5.58
N CYS A 69 -7.39 -3.29 5.20
CA CYS A 69 -7.90 -4.31 6.13
C CYS A 69 -8.05 -5.67 5.45
N PHE A 70 -8.16 -6.73 6.24
CA PHE A 70 -8.55 -8.04 5.73
C PHE A 70 -10.03 -8.32 5.96
N SER A 71 -10.63 -9.10 5.04
CA SER A 71 -11.90 -9.76 5.29
C SER A 71 -11.83 -10.61 6.55
N PRO A 72 -12.97 -10.89 7.23
CA PRO A 72 -12.97 -11.68 8.47
C PRO A 72 -12.39 -13.08 8.33
N ASP A 73 -12.45 -13.67 7.13
CA ASP A 73 -11.87 -14.98 6.81
C ASP A 73 -10.41 -14.90 6.34
N GLY A 74 -9.83 -13.70 6.23
CA GLY A 74 -8.46 -13.47 5.78
C GLY A 74 -8.21 -13.72 4.29
N SER A 75 -9.24 -14.01 3.49
CA SER A 75 -9.07 -14.38 2.08
C SER A 75 -8.84 -13.17 1.15
N THR A 76 -9.24 -11.98 1.58
CA THR A 76 -9.19 -10.75 0.78
C THR A 76 -8.63 -9.61 1.59
N MET A 77 -7.62 -8.92 1.06
CA MET A 77 -7.20 -7.62 1.56
C MET A 77 -7.94 -6.53 0.77
N PHE A 78 -8.51 -5.56 1.48
CA PHE A 78 -9.03 -4.32 0.92
C PHE A 78 -8.04 -3.21 1.20
N VAL A 79 -7.74 -2.39 0.21
CA VAL A 79 -6.88 -1.20 0.35
C VAL A 79 -7.50 -0.03 -0.41
N ASN A 80 -7.38 1.18 0.13
CA ASN A 80 -7.89 2.40 -0.50
C ASN A 80 -6.75 3.20 -1.13
N ILE A 81 -6.97 3.68 -2.35
CA ILE A 81 -6.29 4.84 -2.91
C ILE A 81 -7.15 6.06 -2.57
N PHE A 82 -6.55 7.05 -1.94
CA PHE A 82 -7.26 8.25 -1.51
C PHE A 82 -7.86 9.00 -2.71
N GLY A 83 -8.96 9.71 -2.46
CA GLY A 83 -9.63 10.52 -3.47
C GLY A 83 -9.92 11.91 -2.91
N ASP A 84 -9.86 12.92 -3.76
CA ASP A 84 -10.13 14.32 -3.44
C ASP A 84 -11.63 14.65 -3.21
N GLY A 85 -12.49 13.63 -3.19
CA GLY A 85 -13.95 13.77 -3.05
C GLY A 85 -14.71 13.95 -4.36
N THR A 86 -14.04 14.05 -5.51
CA THR A 86 -14.70 14.02 -6.82
C THR A 86 -15.02 12.58 -7.27
N PRO A 87 -16.07 12.37 -8.08
CA PRO A 87 -16.40 11.03 -8.56
C PRO A 87 -15.26 10.39 -9.36
N GLY A 88 -14.76 9.25 -8.87
CA GLY A 88 -13.72 8.47 -9.53
C GLY A 88 -12.28 8.86 -9.17
N SER A 89 -12.06 9.80 -8.24
CA SER A 89 -10.70 10.17 -7.81
C SER A 89 -10.07 9.19 -6.82
N GLY A 90 -10.89 8.46 -6.07
CA GLY A 90 -10.44 7.40 -5.17
C GLY A 90 -10.89 6.02 -5.63
N MET A 91 -10.27 4.97 -5.07
CA MET A 91 -10.57 3.59 -5.43
C MET A 91 -10.32 2.66 -4.24
N THR A 92 -11.23 1.72 -3.99
CA THR A 92 -10.95 0.57 -3.10
C THR A 92 -10.62 -0.64 -3.97
N CYS A 93 -9.45 -1.23 -3.75
CA CYS A 93 -8.99 -2.44 -4.40
C CYS A 93 -9.25 -3.65 -3.50
N ALA A 94 -9.81 -4.71 -4.06
CA ALA A 94 -9.90 -6.02 -3.41
C ALA A 94 -8.80 -6.93 -3.98
N ILE A 95 -7.86 -7.34 -3.13
CA ILE A 95 -6.72 -8.18 -3.49
C ILE A 95 -6.96 -9.56 -2.89
N THR A 96 -6.95 -10.58 -3.73
CA THR A 96 -6.94 -11.98 -3.30
C THR A 96 -5.56 -12.55 -3.55
N GLY A 97 -5.16 -13.51 -2.74
CA GLY A 97 -3.85 -14.13 -2.84
C GLY A 97 -3.77 -15.38 -2.00
N PRO A 98 -2.68 -16.15 -2.14
CA PRO A 98 -2.39 -17.24 -1.23
C PRO A 98 -1.79 -16.67 0.06
N TRP A 99 -2.57 -15.93 0.85
CA TRP A 99 -2.15 -15.24 2.10
C TRP A 99 -1.61 -16.21 3.17
N GLU A 100 -1.83 -17.51 3.01
CA GLU A 100 -1.15 -18.53 3.78
C GLU A 100 0.37 -18.59 3.54
N ASN A 101 0.87 -17.96 2.47
CA ASN A 101 2.28 -17.94 2.10
C ASN A 101 2.92 -16.60 2.46
N GLY A 102 3.85 -16.62 3.42
CA GLY A 102 4.61 -15.43 3.82
C GLY A 102 4.02 -14.70 5.02
N ALA A 103 4.26 -13.38 5.05
CA ALA A 103 4.04 -12.51 6.20
C ALA A 103 2.76 -11.68 6.16
N LEU A 104 2.07 -11.61 5.01
CA LEU A 104 0.81 -10.87 4.83
C LEU A 104 -0.40 -11.78 4.86
#